data_AF-A0A516SC66-F1
#
_entry.id   AF-A0A516SC66-F1
#
_cell.length_a   1.000
_cell.length_b   1.000
_cell.length_c   1.000
_cell.angle_alpha   90.00
_cell.angle_beta   90.00
_cell.angle_gamma   90.00
#
_symmetry.space_group_name_H-M   'P 1'
#
loop_
_entity.id
_entity.type
_entity.pdbx_description
1 polymer ?
#
loop_
_entity_poly.entity_id
_entity_poly.type
_entity_poly.pdbx_seq_one_letter_code
_entity_poly.pdbx_strand_id
1 'polypeptide(L)'
;MENDVSLEERAAVEAYFGEPAIFLSKSEFMAGRLVFWKNAESFPTIRACSFRRRNGDVLVPNEGEDFFRGTLFEIGAEIKDADHWCKLIERTSPGVRQSIKKLLPYMKDIQSSWHLPIETGEGFDAFFDNYSTGRLERIGMKRGAALRIEDVGAGMELHLH
;
A
#
# COMPACT_ATOMS: atom_id res chain seq x y z
N MET A 1 15.17 -9.73 15.76
CA MET A 1 14.41 -10.77 16.49
C MET A 1 13.27 -11.23 15.59
N GLU A 2 13.39 -12.43 15.06
CA GLU A 2 12.47 -13.08 14.09
C GLU A 2 11.36 -13.90 14.81
N ASN A 3 11.42 -13.97 16.15
CA ASN A 3 10.74 -14.96 17.00
C ASN A 3 9.22 -14.84 17.14
N ASP A 4 8.54 -14.02 16.35
CA ASP A 4 7.09 -13.79 16.47
C ASP A 4 6.37 -13.74 15.11
N VAL A 5 7.08 -14.05 14.02
CA VAL A 5 6.46 -14.15 12.69
C VAL A 5 6.09 -15.60 12.43
N SER A 6 4.82 -15.82 12.10
CA SER A 6 4.33 -17.18 11.87
C SER A 6 4.89 -17.78 10.58
N LEU A 7 5.07 -19.10 10.57
CA LEU A 7 5.40 -19.86 9.36
C LEU A 7 4.34 -19.69 8.26
N GLU A 8 3.08 -19.49 8.65
CA GLU A 8 1.96 -19.29 7.74
C GLU A 8 2.01 -17.92 7.03
N GLU A 9 2.35 -16.83 7.72
CA GLU A 9 2.55 -15.52 7.08
C GLU A 9 3.70 -15.57 6.07
N ARG A 10 4.78 -16.26 6.43
CA ARG A 10 5.93 -16.45 5.55
C ARG A 10 5.54 -17.28 4.32
N ALA A 11 4.87 -18.41 4.52
CA ALA A 11 4.45 -19.31 3.44
C ALA A 11 3.51 -18.62 2.43
N ALA A 12 2.57 -17.79 2.89
CA ALA A 12 1.69 -17.01 2.01
C ALA A 12 2.49 -16.05 1.12
N VAL A 13 3.46 -15.34 1.70
CA VAL A 13 4.30 -14.39 0.96
C VAL A 13 5.29 -15.09 0.03
N GLU A 14 5.84 -16.23 0.43
CA GLU A 14 6.69 -17.06 -0.43
C GLU A 14 5.91 -17.63 -1.62
N ALA A 15 4.63 -17.98 -1.42
CA ALA A 15 3.75 -18.38 -2.51
C ALA A 15 3.49 -17.23 -3.49
N TYR A 16 3.30 -16.01 -2.98
CA TYR A 16 3.17 -14.80 -3.81
C TYR A 16 4.46 -14.49 -4.59
N PHE A 17 5.62 -14.52 -3.94
CA PHE A 17 6.89 -14.23 -4.60
C PHE A 17 7.38 -15.35 -5.53
N GLY A 18 7.03 -16.61 -5.24
CA GLY A 18 7.62 -17.78 -5.88
C GLY A 18 9.06 -18.08 -5.42
N GLU A 19 9.53 -17.44 -4.35
CA GLU A 19 10.88 -17.58 -3.79
C GLU A 19 10.89 -17.31 -2.28
N PRO A 20 11.98 -17.63 -1.55
CA PRO A 20 12.05 -17.42 -0.12
C PRO A 20 11.89 -15.95 0.29
N ALA A 21 11.20 -15.71 1.40
CA ALA A 21 10.93 -14.37 1.92
C ALA A 21 11.83 -14.07 3.13
N ILE A 22 12.35 -12.84 3.19
CA ILE A 22 13.14 -12.33 4.29
C ILE A 22 12.32 -11.26 5.02
N PHE A 23 12.18 -11.43 6.33
CA PHE A 23 11.56 -10.46 7.22
C PHE A 23 12.30 -9.12 7.22
N LEU A 24 11.58 -8.00 7.12
CA LEU A 24 12.12 -6.65 7.26
C LEU A 24 11.67 -5.99 8.56
N SER A 25 10.36 -5.91 8.76
CA SER A 25 9.76 -5.19 9.88
C SER A 25 8.31 -5.61 10.09
N LYS A 26 7.73 -5.16 11.21
CA LYS A 26 6.32 -5.35 11.53
C LYS A 26 5.67 -4.08 12.06
N SER A 27 4.36 -3.97 11.91
CA SER A 27 3.52 -2.91 12.46
C SER A 27 2.26 -3.53 13.06
N GLU A 28 1.98 -3.18 14.31
CA GLU A 28 0.84 -3.71 15.07
C GLU A 28 -0.33 -2.73 15.01
N PHE A 29 -1.53 -3.26 14.83
CA PHE A 29 -2.80 -2.54 14.78
C PHE A 29 -3.83 -3.24 15.66
N MET A 30 -4.91 -2.56 16.02
CA MET A 30 -6.04 -3.17 16.70
C MET A 30 -6.74 -4.22 15.83
N ALA A 31 -6.75 -4.09 14.50
CA ALA A 31 -7.35 -5.11 13.63
C ALA A 31 -6.46 -6.36 13.43
N GLY A 32 -5.15 -6.23 13.64
CA GLY A 32 -4.19 -7.28 13.33
C GLY A 32 -2.77 -6.76 13.21
N ARG A 33 -1.92 -7.48 12.48
CA ARG A 33 -0.50 -7.17 12.32
C ARG A 33 -0.09 -7.19 10.86
N LEU A 34 0.59 -6.14 10.43
CA LEU A 34 1.30 -6.12 9.15
C LEU A 34 2.74 -6.59 9.36
N VAL A 35 3.20 -7.47 8.48
CA VAL A 35 4.60 -7.87 8.37
C VAL A 35 5.08 -7.51 6.98
N PHE A 36 6.25 -6.87 6.90
CA PHE A 36 6.87 -6.47 5.64
C PHE A 36 8.03 -7.39 5.31
N TRP A 37 8.10 -7.75 4.04
CA TRP A 37 8.97 -8.77 3.50
C TRP A 37 9.72 -8.23 2.29
N LYS A 38 10.90 -8.78 2.05
CA LYS A 38 11.58 -8.72 0.76
C LYS A 38 11.82 -10.14 0.26
N ASN A 39 12.02 -10.28 -1.03
CA ASN A 39 12.58 -11.49 -1.61
C ASN A 39 14.01 -11.77 -1.13
N ALA A 40 14.40 -13.04 -1.17
CA ALA A 40 15.75 -13.49 -0.84
C ALA A 40 16.70 -13.44 -2.04
N GLU A 41 16.23 -13.75 -3.25
CA GLU A 41 17.09 -14.04 -4.41
C GLU A 41 16.90 -13.06 -5.58
N SER A 42 15.67 -12.62 -5.89
CA SER A 42 15.44 -11.66 -6.97
C SER A 42 15.80 -10.21 -6.59
N PHE A 43 15.50 -9.24 -7.47
CA PHE A 43 15.84 -7.82 -7.27
C PHE A 43 15.41 -7.32 -5.86
N PRO A 44 16.31 -6.70 -5.08
CA PRO A 44 16.09 -6.34 -3.67
C PRO A 44 15.05 -5.23 -3.45
N THR A 45 14.49 -4.70 -4.53
CA THR A 45 13.47 -3.66 -4.54
C THR A 45 12.06 -4.23 -4.41
N ILE A 46 11.83 -5.49 -4.78
CA ILE A 46 10.50 -6.10 -4.66
C ILE A 46 10.21 -6.38 -3.18
N ARG A 47 9.09 -5.83 -2.72
CA ARG A 47 8.62 -5.96 -1.34
C ARG A 47 7.17 -6.42 -1.36
N ALA A 48 6.80 -7.16 -0.33
CA ALA A 48 5.43 -7.55 -0.09
C ALA A 48 5.11 -7.34 1.39
N CYS A 49 3.83 -7.39 1.67
CA CYS A 49 3.26 -7.32 2.99
C CYS A 49 2.37 -8.54 3.20
N SER A 50 2.38 -9.10 4.40
CA SER A 50 1.28 -9.93 4.88
C SER A 50 0.54 -9.21 5.99
N PHE A 51 -0.76 -9.47 6.08
CA PHE A 51 -1.63 -8.98 7.14
C PHE A 51 -2.25 -10.17 7.86
N ARG A 52 -1.89 -10.37 9.13
CA ARG A 52 -2.54 -11.34 10.02
C ARG A 52 -3.63 -10.63 10.82
N ARG A 53 -4.88 -10.96 10.54
CA ARG A 53 -6.04 -10.48 11.29
C ARG A 53 -6.06 -11.06 12.70
N ARG A 54 -6.79 -10.40 13.62
CA ARG A 54 -6.99 -10.89 14.99
C ARG A 54 -7.66 -12.26 15.09
N ASN A 55 -8.47 -12.64 14.11
CA ASN A 55 -9.10 -13.96 14.05
C ASN A 55 -8.14 -15.08 13.60
N GLY A 56 -6.91 -14.73 13.19
CA GLY A 56 -5.89 -15.66 12.75
C GLY A 56 -5.68 -15.69 11.23
N ASP A 57 -6.62 -15.18 10.45
CA ASP A 57 -6.55 -15.21 8.98
C ASP A 57 -5.34 -14.40 8.47
N VAL A 58 -4.66 -14.94 7.47
CA VAL A 58 -3.53 -14.30 6.79
C VAL A 58 -3.94 -13.90 5.37
N LEU A 59 -3.60 -12.67 5.00
CA LEU A 59 -3.77 -12.12 3.66
C LEU A 59 -2.46 -11.53 3.16
N VAL A 60 -2.30 -11.44 1.85
CA VAL A 60 -1.22 -10.70 1.19
C VAL A 60 -1.86 -9.54 0.44
N PRO A 61 -1.85 -8.31 0.98
CA PRO A 61 -2.52 -7.16 0.35
C PRO A 61 -2.02 -6.88 -1.07
N ASN A 62 -0.76 -7.21 -1.35
CA ASN A 62 -0.13 -7.02 -2.65
C ASN A 62 -0.65 -7.99 -3.75
N GLU A 63 -1.39 -9.05 -3.39
CA GLU A 63 -1.92 -10.00 -4.38
C GLU A 63 -3.05 -9.42 -5.24
N GLY A 64 -3.76 -8.40 -4.75
CA GLY A 64 -4.87 -7.83 -5.49
C GLY A 64 -5.54 -6.63 -4.82
N GLU A 65 -6.25 -5.85 -5.63
CA GLU A 65 -6.92 -4.62 -5.19
C GLU A 65 -7.96 -4.87 -4.08
N ASP A 66 -8.65 -6.01 -4.10
CA ASP A 66 -9.65 -6.35 -3.07
C ASP A 66 -8.99 -6.62 -1.70
N PHE A 67 -7.87 -7.34 -1.68
CA PHE A 67 -7.10 -7.59 -0.46
C PHE A 67 -6.51 -6.28 0.07
N PHE A 68 -5.92 -5.47 -0.81
CA PHE A 68 -5.41 -4.14 -0.49
C PHE A 68 -6.46 -3.23 0.14
N ARG A 69 -7.64 -3.10 -0.50
CA ARG A 69 -8.75 -2.28 0.02
C ARG A 69 -9.26 -2.80 1.34
N GLY A 70 -9.41 -4.13 1.48
CA GLY A 70 -9.86 -4.76 2.72
C GLY A 70 -8.90 -4.49 3.88
N THR A 71 -7.60 -4.67 3.66
CA THR A 71 -6.59 -4.41 4.68
C THR A 71 -6.55 -2.95 5.11
N LEU A 72 -6.55 -1.99 4.17
CA LEU A 72 -6.55 -0.57 4.52
C LEU A 72 -7.87 -0.13 5.18
N PHE A 73 -9.00 -0.74 4.82
CA PHE A 73 -10.26 -0.50 5.51
C PHE A 73 -10.19 -0.90 6.99
N GLU A 74 -9.60 -2.06 7.28
CA GLU A 74 -9.49 -2.59 8.64
C GLU A 74 -8.57 -1.76 9.55
N ILE A 75 -7.42 -1.31 9.04
CA ILE A 75 -6.44 -0.58 9.86
C ILE A 75 -6.58 0.95 9.77
N GLY A 76 -7.30 1.44 8.76
CA GLY A 76 -7.33 2.85 8.40
C GLY A 76 -7.79 3.79 9.50
N ALA A 77 -8.70 3.33 10.35
CA ALA A 77 -9.22 4.13 11.47
C ALA A 77 -8.14 4.50 12.51
N GLU A 78 -7.05 3.74 12.59
CA GLU A 78 -5.95 3.94 13.55
C GLU A 78 -4.88 4.90 13.02
N ILE A 79 -4.84 5.14 11.72
CA ILE A 79 -3.86 6.01 11.09
C ILE A 79 -4.34 7.45 11.25
N LYS A 80 -3.45 8.32 11.78
CA LYS A 80 -3.75 9.73 12.09
C LYS A 80 -2.81 10.71 11.37
N ASP A 81 -1.96 10.19 10.50
CA ASP A 81 -0.93 10.96 9.82
C ASP A 81 -0.91 10.62 8.32
N ALA A 82 -0.85 11.65 7.48
CA ALA A 82 -0.92 11.50 6.04
C ALA A 82 0.33 10.81 5.48
N ASP A 83 1.50 11.01 6.07
CA ASP A 83 2.74 10.36 5.62
C ASP A 83 2.71 8.86 5.97
N HIS A 84 2.15 8.49 7.13
CA HIS A 84 1.91 7.10 7.48
C HIS A 84 0.94 6.42 6.50
N TRP A 85 -0.16 7.08 6.13
CA TRP A 85 -1.07 6.62 5.08
C TRP A 85 -0.35 6.35 3.76
N CYS A 86 0.42 7.34 3.28
CA CYS A 86 1.17 7.22 2.03
C CYS A 86 2.12 6.02 2.08
N LYS A 87 2.91 5.88 3.15
CA LYS A 87 3.85 4.76 3.32
C LYS A 87 3.15 3.41 3.35
N LEU A 88 1.97 3.32 3.95
CA LEU A 88 1.20 2.08 3.98
C LEU A 88 0.67 1.73 2.60
N ILE A 89 0.08 2.68 1.89
CA ILE A 89 -0.41 2.50 0.51
C ILE A 89 0.73 2.03 -0.40
N GLU A 90 1.87 2.73 -0.39
CA GLU A 90 3.04 2.39 -1.23
C GLU A 90 3.58 0.96 -0.97
N ARG A 91 3.40 0.42 0.24
CA ARG A 91 3.92 -0.91 0.62
C ARG A 91 2.92 -2.04 0.50
N THR A 92 1.64 -1.74 0.62
CA THR A 92 0.56 -2.76 0.65
C THR A 92 -0.17 -2.85 -0.68
N SER A 93 0.01 -1.87 -1.57
CA SER A 93 -0.59 -1.84 -2.89
C SER A 93 -0.11 -3.01 -3.78
N PRO A 94 -1.00 -3.61 -4.59
CA PRO A 94 -0.61 -4.59 -5.61
C PRO A 94 0.17 -3.94 -6.76
N GLY A 95 -0.15 -2.69 -7.11
CA GLY A 95 0.61 -1.88 -8.06
C GLY A 95 1.74 -1.11 -7.38
N VAL A 96 2.76 -0.72 -8.14
CA VAL A 96 3.83 0.16 -7.65
C VAL A 96 3.28 1.59 -7.63
N ARG A 97 2.73 1.98 -6.47
CA ARG A 97 2.21 3.33 -6.23
C ARG A 97 3.27 4.18 -5.55
N GLN A 98 3.35 5.46 -5.93
CA GLN A 98 4.16 6.47 -5.25
C GLN A 98 3.35 7.70 -4.94
N SER A 99 3.36 8.12 -3.68
CA SER A 99 2.65 9.33 -3.24
C SER A 99 3.24 10.59 -3.87
N ILE A 100 2.37 11.46 -4.36
CA ILE A 100 2.76 12.72 -4.98
C ILE A 100 2.77 13.82 -3.93
N LYS A 101 3.98 14.23 -3.54
CA LYS A 101 4.21 15.25 -2.48
C LYS A 101 4.52 16.65 -3.03
N LYS A 102 4.42 16.85 -4.34
CA LYS A 102 4.57 18.13 -5.03
C LYS A 102 3.92 18.05 -6.40
N LEU A 103 3.40 19.17 -6.91
CA LEU A 103 2.88 19.23 -8.27
C LEU A 103 4.03 19.05 -9.27
N LEU A 104 3.88 18.11 -10.21
CA LEU A 104 4.88 17.79 -11.23
C LEU A 104 4.39 18.27 -12.61
N PRO A 105 5.30 18.63 -13.54
CA PRO A 105 4.92 19.23 -14.83
C PRO A 105 3.98 18.38 -15.71
N TYR A 106 4.04 17.05 -15.60
CA TYR A 106 3.20 16.16 -16.38
C TYR A 106 1.75 16.06 -15.87
N MET A 107 1.48 16.55 -14.65
CA MET A 107 0.17 16.44 -13.99
C MET A 107 -0.82 17.53 -14.40
N LYS A 108 -0.73 18.02 -15.63
CA LYS A 108 -1.59 19.09 -16.15
C LYS A 108 -3.09 18.76 -16.05
N ASP A 109 -3.45 17.48 -16.16
CA ASP A 109 -4.84 17.01 -16.19
C ASP A 109 -5.54 17.18 -14.83
N ILE A 110 -4.77 17.25 -13.74
CA ILE A 110 -5.29 17.36 -12.36
C ILE A 110 -4.89 18.67 -11.67
N GLN A 111 -4.25 19.58 -12.38
CA GLN A 111 -3.67 20.80 -11.80
C GLN A 111 -4.69 21.62 -11.01
N SER A 112 -5.94 21.70 -11.46
CA SER A 112 -7.01 22.45 -10.80
C SER A 112 -7.52 21.83 -9.50
N SER A 113 -7.32 20.52 -9.31
CA SER A 113 -7.81 19.77 -8.14
C SER A 113 -6.69 19.25 -7.25
N TRP A 114 -5.42 19.47 -7.61
CA TRP A 114 -4.27 18.94 -6.90
C TRP A 114 -4.11 19.56 -5.50
N HIS A 115 -3.67 18.73 -4.56
CA HIS A 115 -3.22 19.14 -3.22
C HIS A 115 -2.15 18.18 -2.68
N LEU A 116 -1.47 18.59 -1.61
CA LEU A 116 -0.60 17.70 -0.83
C LEU A 116 -1.43 16.60 -0.13
N PRO A 117 -0.84 15.45 0.22
CA PRO A 117 -1.53 14.46 1.03
C PRO A 117 -2.11 15.07 2.30
N ILE A 118 -3.39 14.81 2.57
CA ILE A 118 -4.10 15.31 3.75
C ILE A 118 -4.70 14.15 4.53
N GLU A 119 -4.54 14.21 5.85
CA GLU A 119 -5.28 13.39 6.81
C GLU A 119 -6.00 14.34 7.74
N THR A 120 -7.32 14.21 7.80
CA THR A 120 -8.19 15.09 8.60
C THR A 120 -9.04 14.26 9.57
N GLY A 121 -9.79 14.94 10.43
CA GLY A 121 -10.83 14.29 11.24
C GLY A 121 -11.87 13.50 10.43
N GLU A 122 -11.98 13.74 9.12
CA GLU A 122 -12.98 13.14 8.24
C GLU A 122 -12.43 12.01 7.37
N GLY A 123 -11.11 11.96 7.19
CA GLY A 123 -10.43 10.92 6.41
C GLY A 123 -9.13 11.36 5.75
N PHE A 124 -8.61 10.45 4.93
CA PHE A 124 -7.40 10.59 4.12
C PHE A 124 -7.76 10.93 2.67
N ASP A 125 -6.95 11.75 2.02
CA ASP A 125 -7.02 12.00 0.57
C ASP A 125 -5.65 12.42 0.02
N ALA A 126 -5.20 11.75 -1.04
CA ALA A 126 -3.94 12.06 -1.71
C ALA A 126 -3.88 11.57 -3.15
N PHE A 127 -2.90 12.07 -3.89
CA PHE A 127 -2.61 11.66 -5.27
C PHE A 127 -1.40 10.73 -5.31
N PHE A 128 -1.46 9.74 -6.19
CA PHE A 128 -0.42 8.74 -6.40
C PHE A 128 -0.14 8.57 -7.90
N ASP A 129 1.13 8.39 -8.24
CA ASP A 129 1.52 7.79 -9.51
C ASP A 129 1.45 6.27 -9.36
N ASN A 130 0.64 5.60 -10.19
CA ASN A 130 0.64 4.15 -10.29
C ASN A 130 1.51 3.72 -11.48
N TYR A 131 2.78 3.42 -11.21
CA TYR A 131 3.74 3.03 -12.24
C TYR A 131 3.39 1.72 -12.93
N SER A 132 2.61 0.85 -12.28
CA SER A 132 2.17 -0.40 -12.89
C SER A 132 1.15 -0.18 -14.00
N THR A 133 0.41 0.93 -13.97
CA THR A 133 -0.65 1.24 -14.95
C THR A 133 -0.38 2.51 -15.76
N GLY A 134 0.63 3.30 -15.39
CA GLY A 134 0.90 4.61 -15.99
C GLY A 134 -0.19 5.64 -15.71
N ARG A 135 -0.94 5.50 -14.61
CA ARG A 135 -2.07 6.37 -14.26
C ARG A 135 -1.79 7.24 -13.04
N LEU A 136 -2.35 8.46 -13.07
CA LEU A 136 -2.52 9.26 -11.87
C LEU A 136 -3.79 8.80 -11.17
N GLU A 137 -3.66 8.45 -9.91
CA GLU A 137 -4.77 8.01 -9.08
C GLU A 137 -4.99 8.99 -7.93
N ARG A 138 -6.26 9.28 -7.64
CA ARG A 138 -6.66 9.88 -6.36
C ARG A 138 -7.12 8.76 -5.44
N ILE A 139 -6.46 8.62 -4.31
CA ILE A 139 -6.81 7.62 -3.29
C ILE A 139 -7.32 8.36 -2.07
N GLY A 140 -8.56 8.05 -1.68
CA GLY A 140 -9.23 8.67 -0.55
C GLY A 140 -9.95 7.65 0.31
N MET A 141 -9.95 7.88 1.62
CA MET A 141 -10.68 7.05 2.58
C MET A 141 -11.37 7.94 3.62
N LYS A 142 -12.70 8.02 3.54
CA LYS A 142 -13.49 8.63 4.61
C LYS A 142 -13.54 7.70 5.82
N ARG A 143 -13.62 8.26 7.03
CA ARG A 143 -13.73 7.44 8.25
C ARG A 143 -14.94 6.50 8.18
N GLY A 144 -14.69 5.22 8.43
CA GLY A 144 -15.72 4.17 8.39
C GLY A 144 -16.24 3.83 6.99
N ALA A 145 -15.62 4.35 5.93
CA ALA A 145 -15.96 4.04 4.55
C ALA A 145 -14.84 3.26 3.86
N ALA A 146 -15.20 2.54 2.79
CA ALA A 146 -14.22 1.86 1.96
C ALA A 146 -13.27 2.84 1.26
N LEU A 147 -12.03 2.39 1.04
CA LEU A 147 -11.03 3.07 0.23
C LEU A 147 -11.57 3.29 -1.19
N ARG A 148 -11.43 4.52 -1.69
CA ARG A 148 -11.74 4.92 -3.06
C ARG A 148 -10.43 5.14 -3.82
N ILE A 149 -10.40 4.67 -5.06
CA ILE A 149 -9.28 4.87 -5.98
C ILE A 149 -9.92 5.32 -7.28
N GLU A 150 -9.57 6.51 -7.75
CA GLU A 150 -10.14 7.14 -8.94
C GLU A 150 -9.00 7.45 -9.92
N ASP A 151 -9.12 7.03 -11.18
CA ASP A 151 -8.22 7.48 -12.25
C ASP A 151 -8.55 8.96 -12.55
N VAL A 152 -7.53 9.80 -12.44
CA VAL A 152 -7.65 11.25 -12.62
C VAL A 152 -6.77 11.76 -13.76
N GLY A 153 -6.01 10.91 -14.44
CA GLY A 153 -5.19 11.33 -15.57
C GLY A 153 -4.03 10.41 -15.93
N ALA A 154 -3.20 10.86 -16.87
CA ALA A 154 -2.00 10.14 -17.27
C ALA A 154 -0.86 10.37 -16.25
N GLY A 155 -0.28 9.28 -15.75
CA GLY A 155 0.87 9.28 -14.84
C GLY A 155 2.19 9.06 -15.56
N MET A 156 3.25 8.87 -14.79
CA MET A 156 4.54 8.42 -15.34
C MET A 156 4.53 6.91 -15.59
N GLU A 157 5.06 6.51 -16.75
CA GLU A 157 5.35 5.11 -17.04
C GLU A 157 6.85 4.86 -16.83
N LEU A 158 7.19 3.90 -15.96
CA LEU A 158 8.56 3.42 -15.83
C LEU A 158 8.77 2.33 -16.86
N HIS A 159 9.49 2.65 -17.95
CA HIS A 159 10.05 1.61 -18.81
C HIS A 159 11.23 0.97 -18.10
N LEU A 160 10.97 -0.16 -17.43
CA LEU A 160 12.02 -1.03 -16.92
C LEU A 160 12.57 -1.82 -18.11
N HIS A 161 13.75 -1.41 -18.60
CA HIS A 161 14.54 -2.13 -19.60
C HIS A 161 15.28 -3.31 -18.98
#